data_AF-A0A926PRU3-F1
#
_entry.id   AF-A0A926PRU3-F1
#
_cell.length_a   1.000
_cell.length_b   1.000
_cell.length_c   1.000
_cell.angle_alpha   90.00
_cell.angle_beta   90.00
_cell.angle_gamma   90.00
#
_symmetry.space_group_name_H-M   'P 1'
#
loop_
_entity.id
_entity.type
_entity.pdbx_description
1 polymer ?
#
loop_
_entity_poly.entity_id
_entity_poly.type
_entity_poly.pdbx_seq_one_letter_code
_entity_poly.pdbx_strand_id
1 'polypeptide(L)'
;MEKRLLLFLNNETVPPTNHSSEQAMRWSVVFRKVTHGFCSDWGAELFAQVWSLVNTARRQSISAFQAIPHALASHQSEWLLS
;
A
#
# COMPACT_ATOMS: atom_id res chain seq x y z
N MET A 1 4.46 -15.91 5.48
CA MET A 1 3.73 -14.67 5.85
C MET A 1 3.35 -14.58 7.34
N GLU A 2 3.44 -15.65 8.15
CA GLU A 2 2.94 -15.68 9.53
C GLU A 2 3.66 -14.79 10.57
N LYS A 3 4.93 -14.42 10.36
CA LYS A 3 5.78 -13.81 11.41
C LYS A 3 5.30 -12.47 12.01
N ARG A 4 4.27 -11.82 11.44
CA ARG A 4 3.79 -10.50 11.91
C ARG A 4 2.37 -10.51 12.50
N LEU A 5 1.65 -11.64 12.46
CA LEU A 5 0.26 -11.72 12.95
C LEU A 5 0.16 -11.67 14.48
N LEU A 6 1.21 -12.15 15.17
CA LEU A 6 1.25 -12.25 16.64
C LEU A 6 2.29 -11.30 17.26
N LEU A 7 2.58 -10.16 16.62
CA LEU A 7 3.61 -9.24 17.12
C LEU A 7 3.29 -8.71 18.53
N PHE A 8 2.01 -8.67 18.92
CA PHE A 8 1.55 -8.28 20.25
C PHE A 8 2.03 -9.22 21.36
N LEU A 9 2.37 -10.49 21.05
CA LEU A 9 2.94 -11.43 22.04
C LEU A 9 4.36 -11.03 22.45
N ASN A 10 5.07 -10.32 21.58
CA ASN A 10 6.48 -9.97 21.76
C ASN A 10 6.69 -8.45 21.93
N ASN A 11 5.64 -7.66 21.74
CA ASN A 11 5.69 -6.20 21.81
C ASN A 11 4.37 -5.63 22.33
N GLU A 12 4.37 -5.19 23.60
CA GLU A 12 3.21 -4.63 24.30
C GLU A 12 2.68 -3.33 23.66
N THR A 13 3.47 -2.63 22.84
CA THR A 13 3.03 -1.42 22.14
C THR A 13 2.11 -1.72 20.96
N VAL A 14 2.01 -2.98 20.54
CA VAL A 14 1.14 -3.41 19.45
C VAL A 14 -0.16 -3.97 20.04
N PRO A 15 -1.34 -3.37 19.75
CA PRO A 15 -2.61 -3.90 20.20
C PRO A 15 -2.87 -5.33 19.69
N PRO A 16 -3.58 -6.19 20.44
CA PRO A 16 -3.96 -7.54 20.01
C PRO A 16 -5.12 -7.52 19.00
N THR A 17 -5.17 -6.51 18.13
CA THR A 17 -6.23 -6.35 17.12
C THR A 17 -5.62 -6.01 15.76
N ASN A 18 -6.26 -6.50 14.70
CA ASN A 18 -5.84 -6.27 13.32
C ASN A 18 -6.56 -5.06 12.68
N HIS A 19 -7.29 -4.25 13.47
CA HIS A 19 -8.23 -3.24 12.94
C HIS A 19 -7.57 -2.26 11.97
N SER A 20 -6.35 -1.80 12.26
CA SER A 20 -5.59 -0.89 11.39
C SER A 20 -5.26 -1.52 10.04
N SER A 21 -4.91 -2.81 10.04
CA SER A 21 -4.65 -3.59 8.82
C SER A 21 -5.93 -3.80 8.02
N GLU A 22 -7.03 -4.18 8.67
CA GLU A 22 -8.34 -4.33 8.01
C GLU A 22 -8.81 -3.00 7.42
N GLN A 23 -8.68 -1.90 8.17
CA GLN A 23 -9.06 -0.56 7.72
C GLN A 23 -8.24 -0.13 6.50
N ALA A 24 -6.96 -0.48 6.42
CA ALA A 24 -6.14 -0.25 5.24
C ALA A 24 -6.64 -1.04 4.01
N MET A 25 -7.15 -2.26 4.21
CA MET A 25 -7.69 -3.11 3.13
C MET A 25 -9.12 -2.71 2.70
N ARG A 26 -9.91 -2.02 3.54
CA ARG A 26 -11.30 -1.63 3.23
C ARG A 26 -11.44 -0.90 1.90
N TRP A 27 -10.47 -0.06 1.57
CA TRP A 27 -10.47 0.68 0.31
C TRP A 27 -10.46 -0.22 -0.92
N SER A 28 -9.70 -1.33 -0.91
CA SER A 28 -9.67 -2.29 -2.01
C SER A 28 -11.00 -3.03 -2.15
N VAL A 29 -11.69 -3.31 -1.03
CA VAL A 29 -13.02 -3.93 -1.01
C VAL A 29 -14.07 -2.97 -1.58
N VAL A 30 -14.07 -1.71 -1.14
CA VAL A 30 -14.97 -0.67 -1.65
C VAL A 30 -14.73 -0.43 -3.13
N PHE A 31 -13.46 -0.33 -3.55
CA PHE A 31 -13.08 -0.17 -4.95
C PHE A 31 -13.70 -1.30 -5.78
N ARG A 32 -13.44 -2.57 -5.44
CA ARG A 32 -13.96 -3.71 -6.18
C ARG A 32 -15.49 -3.75 -6.21
N LYS A 33 -16.16 -3.32 -5.14
CA LYS A 33 -17.62 -3.25 -5.09
C LYS A 33 -18.20 -2.24 -6.08
N VAL A 34 -17.54 -1.09 -6.26
CA VAL A 34 -18.01 -0.02 -7.15
C VAL A 34 -17.59 -0.28 -8.59
N THR A 35 -16.34 -0.69 -8.81
CA THR A 35 -15.75 -0.83 -10.15
C THR A 35 -15.92 -2.21 -10.75
N HIS A 36 -16.38 -3.19 -9.97
CA HIS A 36 -16.37 -4.63 -10.30
C HIS A 36 -14.97 -5.22 -10.50
N GLY A 37 -13.91 -4.46 -10.17
CA GLY A 37 -12.52 -4.88 -10.32
C GLY A 37 -11.91 -4.45 -11.66
N PHE A 38 -10.83 -5.11 -12.04
CA PHE A 38 -10.07 -4.82 -13.25
C PHE A 38 -10.29 -5.91 -14.31
N CYS A 39 -10.37 -5.50 -15.57
CA CYS A 39 -10.38 -6.43 -16.71
C CYS A 39 -8.96 -6.75 -17.22
N SER A 40 -7.92 -6.13 -16.65
CA SER A 40 -6.52 -6.36 -17.01
C SER A 40 -5.65 -6.63 -15.79
N ASP A 41 -4.77 -7.62 -15.91
CA ASP A 41 -3.81 -7.97 -14.86
C ASP A 41 -2.84 -6.81 -14.59
N TRP A 42 -2.38 -6.15 -15.65
CA TRP A 42 -1.54 -4.96 -15.55
C TRP A 42 -2.22 -3.82 -14.76
N GLY A 43 -3.53 -3.60 -14.98
CA GLY A 43 -4.28 -2.58 -14.25
C GLY A 43 -4.45 -2.94 -12.77
N ALA A 44 -4.66 -4.23 -12.48
CA ALA A 44 -4.73 -4.73 -11.11
C ALA A 44 -3.39 -4.58 -10.37
N GLU A 45 -2.29 -4.89 -11.05
CA GLU A 45 -0.95 -4.76 -10.49
C GLU A 45 -0.57 -3.30 -10.26
N LEU A 46 -0.79 -2.43 -11.25
CA LEU A 46 -0.55 -0.99 -11.11
C LEU A 46 -1.34 -0.40 -9.93
N PHE A 47 -2.62 -0.77 -9.80
CA PHE A 47 -3.43 -0.33 -8.68
C PHE A 47 -2.85 -0.79 -7.34
N ALA A 48 -2.43 -2.05 -7.23
CA ALA A 48 -1.81 -2.58 -6.01
C ALA A 48 -0.52 -1.83 -5.65
N GLN A 49 0.32 -1.52 -6.64
CA GLN A 49 1.57 -0.77 -6.46
C GLN A 49 1.29 0.68 -5.99
N VAL A 50 0.40 1.40 -6.69
CA VAL A 50 0.02 2.78 -6.32
C VAL A 50 -0.60 2.82 -4.93
N TRP A 51 -1.50 1.89 -4.61
CA TRP A 51 -2.16 1.86 -3.30
C TRP A 51 -1.19 1.53 -2.18
N SER A 52 -0.24 0.63 -2.42
CA SER A 52 0.86 0.32 -1.49
C SER A 52 1.72 1.56 -1.22
N LEU A 53 2.11 2.29 -2.28
CA LEU A 53 2.88 3.53 -2.18
C LEU A 53 2.13 4.59 -1.37
N VAL A 54 0.87 4.85 -1.71
CA VAL A 54 0.04 5.87 -1.05
C VAL A 54 -0.18 5.53 0.43
N ASN A 55 -0.46 4.26 0.78
CA ASN A 55 -0.63 3.87 2.18
C ASN A 55 0.68 3.99 2.97
N THR A 56 1.82 3.71 2.35
CA THR A 56 3.13 3.88 2.96
C THR A 56 3.45 5.36 3.19
N ALA A 57 3.25 6.20 2.18
CA ALA A 57 3.41 7.64 2.28
C ALA A 57 2.52 8.24 3.38
N ARG A 58 1.27 7.81 3.46
CA ARG A 58 0.32 8.25 4.50
C ARG A 58 0.82 7.93 5.92
N ARG A 59 1.46 6.79 6.13
CA ARG A 59 2.06 6.43 7.44
C ARG A 59 3.25 7.31 7.82
N GLN A 60 3.88 7.93 6.83
CA GLN A 60 5.00 8.86 7.00
C GLN A 60 4.55 10.33 6.96
N SER A 61 3.23 10.59 6.96
CA SER A 61 2.66 11.95 6.80
C SER A 61 3.05 12.64 5.48
N ILE A 62 3.37 11.86 4.44
CA ILE A 62 3.65 12.35 3.09
C ILE A 62 2.38 12.27 2.25
N SER A 63 2.07 13.33 1.51
CA SER A 63 0.91 13.37 0.63
C SER A 63 1.10 12.48 -0.60
N ALA A 64 0.01 11.90 -1.13
CA ALA A 64 0.06 11.13 -2.37
C ALA A 64 0.61 11.94 -3.55
N PHE A 65 0.32 13.24 -3.59
CA PHE A 65 0.79 14.16 -4.62
C PHE A 65 2.31 14.36 -4.60
N GLN A 66 2.95 14.22 -3.44
CA GLN A 66 4.41 14.24 -3.34
C GLN A 66 5.01 12.84 -3.59
N ALA A 67 4.36 11.80 -3.07
CA ALA A 67 4.89 10.44 -3.11
C ALA A 67 4.94 9.85 -4.54
N ILE A 68 3.90 10.07 -5.34
CA ILE A 68 3.80 9.50 -6.69
C ILE A 68 4.89 10.05 -7.63
N PRO A 69 5.06 11.38 -7.78
CA PRO A 69 6.14 11.92 -8.60
C PRO A 69 7.51 11.50 -8.11
N HIS A 70 7.72 11.46 -6.78
CA HIS A 70 8.99 11.03 -6.20
C HIS A 70 9.33 9.57 -6.57
N ALA A 71 8.36 8.66 -6.50
CA ALA A 71 8.55 7.26 -6.86
C ALA A 71 8.82 7.07 -8.37
N LEU A 72 8.20 7.88 -9.22
CA LEU A 72 8.45 7.86 -10.66
C LEU A 72 9.84 8.41 -10.99
N ALA A 73 10.26 9.50 -10.35
CA ALA A 73 11.58 10.09 -10.54
C ALA A 73 12.71 9.17 -10.07
N SER A 74 12.53 8.45 -8.95
CA SER A 74 13.52 7.49 -8.47
C SER A 74 13.69 6.32 -9.44
N HIS A 75 12.59 5.75 -9.95
CA HIS A 75 12.67 4.71 -10.98
C HIS A 75 13.31 5.25 -12.27
N GLN A 76 13.06 6.53 -12.59
CA GLN A 76 13.67 7.15 -13.76
C GLN A 76 15.20 7.32 -13.67
N SER A 77 15.70 7.44 -12.45
CA SER A 77 17.14 7.58 -12.21
C SER A 77 17.90 6.28 -12.48
N GLU A 78 17.26 5.13 -12.26
CA GLU A 78 17.86 3.80 -12.46
C GLU A 78 18.05 3.46 -13.95
N TRP A 79 17.12 3.86 -14.83
CA TRP A 79 17.29 3.60 -16.28
C TRP A 79 18.30 4.53 -16.95
N LEU A 80 18.55 5.72 -16.40
CA LEU A 80 19.56 6.65 -16.90
C LEU A 80 21.00 6.21 -16.58
N LEU A 81 21.17 5.24 -15.67
CA LEU A 81 22.47 4.71 -15.23
C LEU A 81 22.79 3.32 -15.82
N SER A 82 21.98 2.83 -16.76
CA SER A 82 22.17 1.58 -17.53
C SER A 82 22.51 1.87 -18.99
#